data_AF-A0A963HIN7-F1
#
_entry.id   AF-A0A963HIN7-F1
#
_cell.length_a   1.000
_cell.length_b   1.000
_cell.length_c   1.000
_cell.angle_alpha   90.00
_cell.angle_beta   90.00
_cell.angle_gamma   90.00
#
_symmetry.space_group_name_H-M   'P 1'
#
loop_
_entity.id
_entity.type
_entity.pdbx_description
1 polymer ?
#
loop_
_entity_poly.entity_id
_entity_poly.type
_entity_poly.pdbx_seq_one_letter_code
_entity_poly.pdbx_strand_id
1 'polypeptide(L)' 'VKPQFEVGPQGLGKGGIVRDPARYAEVEARLRIAADAAGLLILDWFDSPITGGDGNREFFFHAIRRPGGDTHRSKP' A
#
# COMPACT_ATOMS: atom_id res chain seq x y z
N VAL A 1 0.82 -4.35 -3.17
CA VAL A 1 1.41 -3.90 -1.90
C VAL A 1 2.07 -5.06 -1.19
N LYS A 2 3.31 -4.86 -0.78
CA LYS A 2 4.18 -5.87 -0.15
C LYS A 2 4.59 -5.35 1.23
N PRO A 3 3.83 -5.63 2.31
CA PRO A 3 4.02 -5.01 3.61
C PRO A 3 5.43 -5.14 4.18
N GLN A 4 6.18 -6.18 3.83
CA GLN A 4 7.56 -6.39 4.26
C GLN A 4 8.52 -5.28 3.82
N PHE A 5 8.17 -4.50 2.80
CA PHE A 5 8.92 -3.32 2.37
C PHE A 5 8.40 -2.01 2.98
N GLU A 6 7.28 -2.05 3.70
CA GLU A 6 6.54 -0.88 4.20
C GLU A 6 6.60 -0.73 5.73
N VAL A 7 6.82 -1.81 6.48
CA VAL A 7 6.77 -1.83 7.96
C VAL A 7 8.10 -1.49 8.65
N GLY A 8 9.20 -1.39 7.88
CA GLY A 8 10.55 -1.17 8.40
C GLY A 8 11.10 -2.36 9.22
N PRO A 9 12.37 -2.32 9.65
CA PRO A 9 13.05 -3.47 10.26
C PRO A 9 12.37 -4.02 11.52
N GLN A 10 11.79 -3.13 12.34
CA GLN A 10 11.11 -3.49 13.60
C GLN A 10 9.82 -4.28 13.36
N GLY A 11 9.20 -4.14 12.18
CA GLY A 11 8.00 -4.87 11.78
C GLY A 11 8.29 -6.27 11.20
N LEU A 12 9.56 -6.62 11.04
CA LEU A 12 9.99 -7.87 10.41
C LEU A 12 10.43 -8.92 11.43
N GLY A 13 10.16 -10.17 11.09
CA GLY A 13 10.61 -11.36 11.78
C GLY A 13 11.75 -12.07 11.08
N LYS A 14 11.96 -13.32 11.48
CA LYS A 14 12.91 -14.21 10.83
C LYS A 14 12.56 -14.32 9.34
N GLY A 15 13.56 -14.18 8.48
CA GLY A 15 13.39 -14.29 7.03
C GLY A 15 12.70 -13.11 6.36
N GLY A 16 12.53 -11.97 7.04
CA GLY A 16 11.86 -10.79 6.45
C GLY A 16 10.34 -10.92 6.38
N ILE A 17 9.75 -11.81 7.19
CA ILE A 17 8.30 -11.99 7.28
C ILE A 17 7.67 -10.95 8.21
N VAL A 18 6.58 -10.32 7.79
CA VAL A 18 5.79 -9.47 8.69
C VAL A 18 5.16 -10.32 9.79
N ARG A 19 5.56 -10.07 11.04
CA ARG A 19 5.17 -10.89 12.20
C ARG A 19 3.78 -10.61 12.73
N ASP A 20 3.35 -9.36 12.61
CA ASP A 20 2.13 -8.86 13.22
C ASP A 20 1.15 -8.43 12.12
N PRO A 21 0.05 -9.17 11.93
CA PRO A 21 -0.98 -8.80 10.96
C PRO A 21 -1.61 -7.42 11.17
N ALA A 22 -1.56 -6.86 12.40
CA ALA A 22 -2.04 -5.50 12.65
C ALA A 22 -1.28 -4.45 11.82
N ARG A 23 -0.03 -4.75 11.45
CA ARG A 23 0.79 -3.89 10.60
C ARG A 23 0.23 -3.73 9.19
N TYR A 24 -0.59 -4.67 8.71
CA TYR A 24 -1.22 -4.54 7.40
C TYR A 24 -2.18 -3.35 7.35
N ALA A 25 -2.97 -3.14 8.40
CA ALA A 25 -3.87 -1.99 8.50
C ALA A 25 -3.09 -0.67 8.60
N GLU A 26 -1.96 -0.65 9.32
CA GLU A 26 -1.08 0.52 9.38
C GLU A 26 -0.46 0.86 8.02
N VAL A 27 -0.07 -0.16 7.25
CA VAL A 27 0.44 0.00 5.87
C VAL A 27 -0.66 0.51 4.95
N GLU A 28 -1.85 -0.09 5.01
CA GLU A 28 -3.01 0.34 4.22
C GLU A 28 -3.35 1.81 4.49
N ALA A 29 -3.45 2.22 5.76
CA ALA A 29 -3.76 3.59 6.15
C ALA A 29 -2.73 4.59 5.60
N ARG A 30 -1.43 4.29 5.74
CA ARG A 30 -0.35 5.15 5.21
C ARG A 30 -0.40 5.26 3.69
N LEU A 31 -0.64 4.15 3.00
CA LEU A 31 -0.72 4.14 1.55
C LEU A 31 -1.97 4.84 1.02
N ARG A 32 -3.10 4.79 1.74
CA ARG A 32 -4.29 5.59 1.40
C ARG A 32 -4.01 7.09 1.47
N ILE A 33 -3.28 7.54 2.49
CA ILE A 33 -2.84 8.94 2.61
C ILE A 33 -1.90 9.31 1.45
N ALA A 34 -0.92 8.46 1.14
CA ALA A 34 0.00 8.70 0.03
C ALA A 34 -0.71 8.72 -1.34
N ALA A 35 -1.68 7.83 -1.54
CA ALA A 35 -2.49 7.77 -2.75
C ALA A 35 -3.33 9.04 -2.91
N ASP A 36 -3.97 9.51 -1.84
CA ASP A 36 -4.73 10.78 -1.85
C ASP A 36 -3.84 11.97 -2.24
N ALA A 37 -2.65 12.08 -1.63
CA ALA A 37 -1.66 13.10 -1.96
C ALA A 37 -1.17 13.01 -3.42
N ALA A 38 -1.16 11.80 -4.00
CA ALA A 38 -0.84 11.57 -5.42
C ALA A 38 -2.02 11.81 -6.38
N GLY A 39 -3.18 12.26 -5.88
CA GLY A 39 -4.39 12.47 -6.67
C GLY A 39 -5.06 11.18 -7.13
N LEU A 40 -4.84 10.08 -6.40
CA LEU A 40 -5.47 8.79 -6.65
C LEU A 40 -6.65 8.59 -5.70
N LEU A 41 -7.76 8.08 -6.24
CA LEU A 41 -8.88 7.57 -5.46
C LEU A 41 -8.73 6.06 -5.38
N ILE A 42 -8.59 5.55 -4.15
CA ILE A 42 -8.63 4.11 -3.90
C ILE A 42 -10.08 3.63 -3.98
N LEU A 43 -10.33 2.66 -4.86
CA LEU A 43 -11.61 2.00 -5.03
C LEU A 43 -11.71 0.72 -4.20
N ASP A 44 -10.61 -0.02 -4.05
CA ASP A 44 -10.61 -1.26 -3.29
C ASP A 44 -9.21 -1.61 -2.73
N TRP A 45 -9.21 -2.38 -1.64
CA TRP A 45 -8.05 -3.01 -1.02
C TRP A 45 -8.41 -4.45 -0.69
N PHE A 46 -7.66 -5.40 -1.24
CA PHE A 46 -7.96 -6.82 -1.07
C PHE A 46 -6.70 -7.66 -1.07
N ASP A 47 -6.84 -8.86 -0.54
CA ASP A 47 -5.73 -9.80 -0.38
C ASP A 47 -5.31 -10.40 -1.72
N SER A 48 -4.01 -10.60 -1.90
CA SER A 48 -3.53 -11.48 -2.96
C SER A 48 -3.96 -12.92 -2.67
N PRO A 49 -4.47 -13.68 -3.67
CA PRO A 49 -4.84 -15.08 -3.50
C PRO A 49 -3.62 -15.99 -3.26
N ILE A 50 -2.42 -15.48 -3.52
CA ILE A 50 -1.15 -16.17 -3.28
C ILE A 50 -0.26 -15.32 -2.38
N THR A 51 0.61 -15.98 -1.62
CA THR A 51 1.67 -15.31 -0.86
C THR A 51 2.84 -14.93 -1.77
N GLY A 52 3.65 -13.97 -1.33
CA GLY A 52 4.95 -13.69 -1.93
C GLY A 52 5.87 -14.91 -1.88
N GLY A 53 6.93 -14.92 -2.70
CA GLY A 53 7.87 -16.06 -2.78
C GLY A 53 8.63 -16.33 -1.48
N ASP A 54 8.70 -15.35 -0.58
CA ASP A 54 9.25 -15.45 0.77
C ASP A 54 8.22 -15.91 1.81
N GLY A 55 6.94 -16.02 1.44
CA GLY A 55 5.82 -16.38 2.31
C GLY A 55 5.05 -15.18 2.88
N ASN A 56 5.42 -13.94 2.55
CA ASN A 56 4.67 -12.77 3.01
C ASN A 56 3.27 -12.69 2.41
N ARG A 57 2.31 -12.23 3.22
CA ARG A 57 0.98 -11.86 2.74
C ARG A 57 1.08 -10.56 1.94
N GLU A 58 0.55 -10.56 0.73
CA GLU A 58 0.54 -9.41 -0.16
C GLU A 58 -0.89 -8.97 -0.47
N PHE A 59 -1.04 -7.72 -0.92
CA PHE A 59 -2.34 -7.08 -1.13
C PHE A 59 -2.37 -6.32 -2.44
N PHE A 60 -3.55 -6.11 -3.00
CA PHE A 60 -3.78 -5.23 -4.14
C PHE A 60 -4.41 -3.92 -3.69
N PHE A 61 -4.06 -2.83 -4.38
CA PHE A 61 -4.81 -1.58 -4.37
C PHE A 61 -5.41 -1.39 -5.76
N HIS A 62 -6.73 -1.31 -5.83
CA HIS A 62 -7.40 -0.83 -7.02
C HIS A 62 -7.64 0.67 -6.87
N ALA A 63 -7.05 1.47 -7.76
CA ALA A 63 -7.13 2.92 -7.70
C ALA A 63 -7.29 3.52 -9.10
N ILE A 64 -7.97 4.66 -9.16
CA ILE A 64 -8.09 5.49 -10.36
C ILE A 64 -7.52 6.88 -10.08
N ARG A 65 -7.10 7.59 -11.14
CA ARG A 65 -6.83 9.02 -11.02
C ARG A 65 -8.13 9.73 -10.68
N ARG A 66 -8.10 10.61 -9.67
CA ARG A 66 -9.27 11.42 -9.29
C ARG A 66 -9.74 12.22 -10.52
N PRO A 67 -10.99 12.06 -10.96
CA PRO A 67 -11.55 12.87 -12.04
C PRO A 67 -11.46 14.35 -11.67
N GLY A 68 -10.94 15.18 -12.58
CA GLY A 68 -10.71 16.61 -12.33
C GLY A 68 -9.41 16.96 -11.61
N GLY A 69 -8.53 15.99 -11.32
CA GLY A 69 -7.23 16.18 -10.66
C GLY A 69 -6.12 16.82 -11.51
N ASP A 70 -6.41 17.21 -12.76
CA ASP A 70 -5.45 17.88 -13.66
C ASP A 70 -5.41 19.40 -13.48
N THR A 71 -5.83 19.94 -12.34
CA THR A 71 -5.75 21.39 -12.06
C THR A 71 -4.39 21.86 -11.56
N HIS A 72 -3.40 20.98 -11.41
CA HIS A 72 -2.00 21.43 -11.32
C HIS A 72 -1.26 21.32 -12.66
N ARG A 73 -1.81 22.03 -13.64
CA ARG A 73 -0.98 22.75 -14.59
C ARG A 73 -0.80 24.18 -14.05
N SER A 74 -0.03 24.38 -12.97
CA SER A 74 0.66 25.66 -12.83
C SER A 74 1.99 25.58 -13.58
N LYS A 75 1.88 25.96 -14.85
CA LYS A 75 2.90 26.66 -15.65
C LYS A 75 3.33 27.97 -14.95
N PRO A 76 4.40 28.70 -15.37
CA PRO A 76 5.25 28.54 -16.56
C PRO A 76 6.65 27.98 -16.31
#